data_AF-A0A2G7H773-F1
#
_entry.id   AF-A0A2G7H773-F1
#
_cell.length_a   1.000
_cell.length_b   1.000
_cell.length_c   1.000
_cell.angle_alpha   90.00
_cell.angle_beta   90.00
_cell.angle_gamma   90.00
#
_symmetry.space_group_name_H-M   'P 1'
#
loop_
_entity.id
_entity.type
_entity.pdbx_description
1 polymer ?
#
loop_
_entity_poly.entity_id
_entity_poly.type
_entity_poly.pdbx_seq_one_letter_code
_entity_poly.pdbx_strand_id
1 'polypeptide(L)'
;MTNPSHQTLAPLPYPYRLLAVFSGVPLRPQAALEAAGLRVPVTDPGDPEDPGRAEISSEHRALLKLLADQGRVRWVTWGPDGAGYVLTGYGETALDAYHQRYGPAHAPRRGPSLAQVLRERQAAAQATEEGA
;
A
#
# COMPACT_ATOMS: atom_id res chain seq x y z
N MET A 1 -10.98 40.72 11.24
CA MET A 1 -10.37 39.62 12.00
C MET A 1 -10.89 38.32 11.38
N THR A 2 -10.11 37.72 10.49
CA THR A 2 -10.54 36.61 9.63
C THR A 2 -10.19 35.29 10.32
N ASN A 3 -11.21 34.47 10.59
CA ASN A 3 -11.06 33.14 11.17
C ASN A 3 -10.20 32.27 10.24
N PRO A 4 -9.12 31.61 10.72
CA PRO A 4 -8.48 30.57 9.93
C PRO A 4 -9.41 29.37 9.94
N SER A 5 -10.08 29.14 8.80
CA SER A 5 -10.81 27.90 8.56
C SER A 5 -9.85 26.73 8.78
N HIS A 6 -10.06 25.97 9.85
CA HIS A 6 -9.51 24.63 9.98
C HIS A 6 -10.07 23.82 8.81
N GLN A 7 -9.35 23.76 7.69
CA GLN A 7 -9.57 22.74 6.68
C GLN A 7 -9.22 21.41 7.35
N THR A 8 -10.22 20.79 7.98
CA THR A 8 -10.14 19.39 8.34
C THR A 8 -10.01 18.62 7.03
N LEU A 9 -8.79 18.19 6.70
CA LEU A 9 -8.51 17.39 5.51
C LEU A 9 -9.45 16.18 5.53
N ALA A 10 -10.39 16.13 4.59
CA ALA A 10 -11.30 15.00 4.48
C ALA A 10 -10.48 13.71 4.33
N PRO A 11 -10.83 12.64 5.07
CA PRO A 11 -10.07 11.40 5.03
C PRO A 11 -10.08 10.83 3.62
N LEU A 12 -8.90 10.38 3.18
CA LEU A 12 -8.70 9.70 1.90
C LEU A 12 -9.73 8.58 1.69
N PRO A 13 -10.31 8.44 0.48
CA PRO A 13 -11.18 7.30 0.18
C PRO A 13 -10.41 5.98 0.34
N TYR A 14 -11.07 4.96 0.89
CA TYR A 14 -10.44 3.67 1.22
C TYR A 14 -9.66 3.02 0.06
N PRO A 15 -10.13 3.05 -1.21
CA PRO A 15 -9.35 2.49 -2.32
C PRO A 15 -7.99 3.17 -2.50
N TYR A 16 -7.90 4.49 -2.32
CA TYR A 16 -6.66 5.24 -2.47
C TYR A 16 -5.73 5.07 -1.27
N ARG A 17 -6.30 4.96 -0.05
CA ARG A 17 -5.51 4.61 1.15
C ARG A 17 -4.82 3.27 0.99
N LEU A 18 -5.56 2.27 0.51
CA LEU A 18 -5.01 0.94 0.29
C LEU A 18 -4.04 0.91 -0.89
N LEU A 19 -4.36 1.60 -2.00
CA LEU A 19 -3.48 1.64 -3.16
C LEU A 19 -2.11 2.28 -2.84
N ALA A 20 -2.09 3.31 -1.98
CA ALA A 20 -0.89 4.08 -1.64
C ALA A 20 0.17 3.31 -0.82
N VAL A 21 -0.16 2.13 -0.29
CA VAL A 21 0.78 1.29 0.48
C VAL A 21 1.50 0.25 -0.37
N PHE A 22 0.98 -0.06 -1.55
CA PHE A 22 1.60 -1.04 -2.43
C PHE A 22 2.80 -0.44 -3.17
N SER A 23 3.72 -1.31 -3.56
CA SER A 23 4.91 -0.97 -4.34
C SER A 23 5.28 -2.13 -5.27
N GLY A 24 6.48 -2.13 -5.84
CA GLY A 24 7.01 -3.27 -6.60
C GLY A 24 7.39 -4.48 -5.73
N VAL A 25 7.29 -4.34 -4.41
CA VAL A 25 7.54 -5.40 -3.43
C VAL A 25 6.20 -6.07 -3.07
N PRO A 26 6.10 -7.42 -3.13
CA PRO A 26 4.88 -8.12 -2.77
C PRO A 26 4.48 -7.84 -1.32
N LEU A 27 3.26 -7.37 -1.11
CA LEU A 27 2.71 -7.10 0.22
C LEU A 27 1.49 -7.97 0.49
N ARG A 28 1.49 -8.68 1.62
CA ARG A 28 0.36 -9.53 2.01
C ARG A 28 -0.89 -8.70 2.33
N PRO A 29 -2.10 -9.24 2.10
CA PRO A 29 -3.35 -8.52 2.32
C PRO A 29 -3.46 -7.91 3.72
N GLN A 30 -3.10 -8.67 4.75
CA GLN A 30 -3.18 -8.22 6.14
C GLN A 30 -2.26 -7.02 6.41
N ALA A 31 -0.98 -7.14 6.06
CA ALA A 31 0.00 -6.06 6.20
C ALA A 31 -0.39 -4.80 5.39
N ALA A 32 -0.97 -4.98 4.19
CA ALA A 32 -1.45 -3.86 3.39
C ALA A 32 -2.62 -3.11 4.05
N LEU A 33 -3.59 -3.84 4.62
CA LEU A 33 -4.73 -3.26 5.31
C LEU A 33 -4.32 -2.51 6.59
N GLU A 34 -3.34 -3.05 7.33
CA GLU A 34 -2.75 -2.42 8.51
C GLU A 34 -1.99 -1.14 8.13
N ALA A 35 -1.11 -1.19 7.12
CA ALA A 35 -0.39 -0.02 6.63
C ALA A 35 -1.31 1.08 6.08
N ALA A 36 -2.46 0.69 5.51
CA ALA A 36 -3.49 1.60 5.03
C ALA A 36 -4.32 2.20 6.17
N GLY A 37 -4.20 1.68 7.39
CA GLY A 37 -5.02 2.03 8.56
C GLY A 37 -6.49 1.64 8.39
N LEU A 38 -6.76 0.60 7.60
CA LEU A 38 -8.10 0.03 7.41
C LEU A 38 -8.37 -1.10 8.41
N ARG A 39 -7.31 -1.57 9.07
CA ARG A 39 -7.34 -2.63 10.07
C ARG A 39 -6.35 -2.29 11.18
N VAL A 40 -6.66 -2.71 12.40
CA VAL A 40 -5.73 -2.63 13.53
C VAL A 40 -4.67 -3.74 13.43
N PRO A 41 -3.39 -3.43 13.68
CA PRO A 41 -2.34 -4.46 13.75
C PRO A 41 -2.51 -5.31 15.00
N VAL A 42 -1.96 -6.53 14.97
CA VAL A 42 -1.84 -7.36 16.18
C VAL A 42 -0.92 -6.64 17.17
N THR A 43 -1.42 -6.40 18.37
CA THR A 43 -0.68 -5.72 19.43
C THR A 43 -0.11 -6.69 20.47
N ASP A 44 -0.85 -7.76 20.78
CA ASP A 44 -0.42 -8.84 21.65
C ASP A 44 -0.52 -10.20 20.94
N PRO A 45 0.62 -10.82 20.59
CA PRO A 45 0.64 -12.16 20.01
C PRO A 45 0.16 -13.27 20.96
N GLY A 46 0.13 -13.05 22.27
CA GLY A 46 -0.33 -14.02 23.27
C GLY A 46 -1.84 -13.98 23.51
N ASP A 47 -2.49 -12.87 23.18
CA ASP A 47 -3.92 -12.68 23.40
C ASP A 47 -4.73 -13.20 22.20
N PRO A 48 -5.56 -14.25 22.37
CA PRO A 48 -6.43 -14.74 21.30
C PRO A 48 -7.59 -13.77 20.97
N GLU A 49 -7.93 -12.85 21.88
CA GLU A 49 -8.98 -11.85 21.71
C GLU A 49 -8.47 -10.52 21.12
N ASP A 50 -7.17 -10.43 20.79
CA ASP A 50 -6.59 -9.23 20.18
C ASP A 50 -7.36 -8.87 18.89
N PRO A 51 -7.88 -7.64 18.76
CA PRO A 51 -8.72 -7.25 17.63
C PRO A 51 -7.95 -7.26 16.29
N GLY A 52 -6.63 -7.14 16.32
CA GLY A 52 -5.73 -7.29 15.18
C GLY A 52 -5.62 -8.73 14.68
N ARG A 53 -6.11 -9.73 15.42
CA ARG A 53 -6.26 -11.13 14.96
C ARG A 53 -7.56 -11.43 14.24
N ALA A 54 -8.54 -10.51 14.25
CA ALA A 54 -9.83 -10.71 13.57
C ALA A 54 -9.65 -11.15 12.11
N GLU A 55 -10.56 -11.89 11.49
CA GLU A 55 -10.36 -12.26 10.09
C GLU A 55 -10.45 -11.06 9.13
N ILE A 56 -9.90 -11.19 7.93
CA ILE A 56 -10.12 -10.20 6.87
C ILE A 56 -11.60 -10.27 6.45
N SER A 57 -12.36 -9.22 6.77
CA SER A 57 -13.80 -9.10 6.43
C SER A 57 -14.11 -9.10 4.93
N SER A 58 -15.39 -9.28 4.58
CA SER A 58 -15.90 -9.20 3.20
C SER A 58 -15.57 -7.88 2.52
N GLU A 59 -15.67 -6.77 3.23
CA GLU A 59 -15.45 -5.41 2.72
C GLU A 59 -13.98 -5.22 2.34
N HIS A 60 -13.05 -5.74 3.16
CA HIS A 60 -11.63 -5.72 2.86
C HIS A 60 -11.29 -6.55 1.61
N ARG A 61 -11.88 -7.74 1.50
CA ARG A 61 -11.71 -8.59 0.31
C ARG A 61 -12.26 -7.91 -0.94
N ALA A 62 -13.43 -7.28 -0.83
CA ALA A 62 -14.05 -6.53 -1.93
C ALA A 62 -13.17 -5.36 -2.37
N LEU A 63 -12.53 -4.65 -1.43
CA LEU A 63 -11.63 -3.53 -1.75
C LEU A 63 -10.37 -3.99 -2.50
N LEU A 64 -9.73 -5.07 -2.03
CA LEU A 64 -8.58 -5.67 -2.72
C LEU A 64 -8.96 -6.18 -4.11
N LYS A 65 -10.11 -6.85 -4.21
CA LYS A 65 -10.66 -7.32 -5.48
C LYS A 65 -10.92 -6.16 -6.43
N LEU A 66 -11.51 -5.05 -5.97
CA LEU A 66 -11.75 -3.86 -6.78
C LEU A 66 -10.45 -3.32 -7.38
N LEU A 67 -9.39 -3.19 -6.58
CA LEU A 67 -8.09 -2.70 -7.07
C LEU A 67 -7.46 -3.67 -8.08
N ALA A 68 -7.60 -4.98 -7.85
CA ALA A 68 -7.08 -6.01 -8.74
C ALA A 68 -7.86 -6.07 -10.06
N ASP A 69 -9.19 -6.02 -10.02
CA ASP A 69 -10.07 -6.02 -11.19
C ASP A 69 -9.84 -4.77 -12.06
N GLN A 70 -9.48 -3.64 -11.44
CA GLN A 70 -9.07 -2.41 -12.14
C GLN A 70 -7.62 -2.45 -12.66
N GLY A 71 -6.90 -3.55 -12.45
CA GLY A 71 -5.50 -3.71 -12.85
C GLY A 71 -4.51 -2.82 -12.11
N ARG A 72 -4.91 -2.18 -11.01
CA ARG A 72 -4.08 -1.25 -10.22
C ARG A 72 -3.09 -1.96 -9.31
N VAL A 73 -3.43 -3.17 -8.89
CA VAL A 73 -2.56 -4.09 -8.17
C VAL A 73 -2.61 -5.47 -8.81
N ARG A 74 -1.59 -6.30 -8.57
CA ARG A 74 -1.53 -7.67 -9.08
C ARG A 74 -1.00 -8.61 -8.00
N TRP A 75 -1.64 -9.77 -7.85
CA TRP A 75 -1.09 -10.84 -7.02
C TRP A 75 0.10 -11.52 -7.70
N VAL A 76 1.18 -11.69 -6.97
CA VAL A 76 2.39 -12.39 -7.42
C VAL A 76 2.83 -13.40 -6.38
N THR A 77 3.58 -14.42 -6.82
CA THR A 77 4.05 -15.54 -5.99
C THR A 77 5.57 -15.67 -5.99
N TRP A 78 6.28 -14.64 -6.47
CA TRP A 78 7.73 -14.62 -6.60
C TRP A 78 8.36 -13.61 -5.64
N GLY A 79 9.66 -13.77 -5.37
CA GLY A 79 10.45 -12.84 -4.56
C GLY A 79 10.76 -13.36 -3.14
N PRO A 80 11.78 -12.78 -2.48
CA PRO A 80 12.20 -13.20 -1.14
C PRO A 80 11.12 -12.92 -0.07
N ASP A 81 10.24 -11.95 -0.32
CA ASP A 81 9.15 -11.55 0.58
C ASP A 81 7.91 -12.47 0.49
N GLY A 82 7.92 -13.42 -0.44
CA GLY A 82 6.85 -14.37 -0.70
C GLY A 82 5.66 -13.80 -1.48
N ALA A 83 4.53 -14.50 -1.44
CA ALA A 83 3.35 -14.13 -2.21
C ALA A 83 2.64 -12.88 -1.63
N GLY A 84 2.17 -12.01 -2.52
CA GLY A 84 1.49 -10.77 -2.14
C GLY A 84 1.03 -9.93 -3.33
N TYR A 85 0.40 -8.80 -3.04
CA TYR A 85 0.02 -7.81 -4.05
C TYR A 85 1.18 -6.83 -4.32
N VAL A 86 1.42 -6.55 -5.60
CA VAL A 86 2.30 -5.48 -6.06
C VAL A 86 1.49 -4.39 -6.74
N LEU A 87 1.99 -3.16 -6.66
CA LEU A 87 1.50 -2.03 -7.43
C LEU A 87 1.87 -2.19 -8.91
N THR A 88 0.94 -1.88 -9.80
CA THR A 88 1.19 -1.88 -11.26
C THR A 88 1.43 -0.47 -11.76
N GLY A 89 1.82 -0.33 -13.04
CA GLY A 89 1.87 0.97 -13.70
C GLY A 89 0.51 1.70 -13.72
N TYR A 90 -0.60 0.98 -13.89
CA TYR A 90 -1.94 1.57 -13.79
C TYR A 90 -2.26 2.08 -12.38
N GLY A 91 -1.80 1.36 -11.35
CA GLY A 91 -1.92 1.80 -9.96
C GLY A 91 -1.11 3.06 -9.67
N GLU A 92 0.12 3.14 -10.21
CA GLU A 92 0.98 4.31 -10.14
C GLU A 92 0.30 5.54 -10.74
N THR A 93 -0.18 5.43 -11.98
CA THR A 93 -0.87 6.53 -12.67
C THR A 93 -2.15 6.95 -11.94
N ALA A 94 -2.87 6.01 -11.32
CA ALA A 94 -4.07 6.33 -10.54
C ALA A 94 -3.74 7.13 -9.26
N LEU A 95 -2.61 6.85 -8.62
CA LEU A 95 -2.10 7.63 -7.48
C LEU A 95 -1.65 9.01 -7.93
N ASP A 96 -0.92 9.12 -9.04
CA ASP A 96 -0.47 10.40 -9.58
C ASP A 96 -1.65 11.28 -9.98
N ALA A 97 -2.66 10.73 -10.66
CA ALA A 97 -3.87 11.46 -11.03
C ALA A 97 -4.65 11.95 -9.80
N TYR A 98 -4.71 11.13 -8.75
CA TYR A 98 -5.33 11.54 -7.48
C TYR A 98 -4.54 12.65 -6.80
N HIS A 99 -3.22 12.51 -6.75
CA HIS A 99 -2.30 13.51 -6.20
C HIS A 99 -2.41 14.85 -6.94
N GLN A 100 -2.45 14.84 -8.27
CA GLN A 100 -2.64 16.04 -9.08
C GLN A 100 -4.00 16.72 -8.83
N ARG A 101 -5.06 15.92 -8.62
CA ARG A 101 -6.42 16.44 -8.46
C ARG A 101 -6.70 17.01 -7.07
N TYR A 102 -6.14 16.42 -6.03
CA TYR A 102 -6.46 16.74 -4.64
C TYR A 102 -5.28 17.30 -3.84
N GLY A 103 -4.07 17.27 -4.39
CA GLY A 103 -2.86 17.80 -3.76
C GLY A 103 -2.17 16.82 -2.79
N PRO A 104 -0.93 17.15 -2.36
CA PRO A 104 -0.07 16.27 -1.54
C PRO A 104 -0.64 15.95 -0.16
N ALA A 105 -1.42 16.87 0.41
CA ALA A 105 -2.06 16.67 1.72
C ALA A 105 -3.07 15.50 1.73
N HIS A 106 -3.57 15.13 0.55
CA HIS A 106 -4.54 14.06 0.39
C HIS A 106 -3.91 12.79 -0.18
N ALA A 107 -2.59 12.69 -0.42
CA ALA A 107 -2.01 11.45 -0.96
C ALA A 107 -0.56 11.25 -0.55
N PRO A 108 -0.26 11.03 0.74
CA PRO A 108 1.06 10.56 1.10
C PRO A 108 1.20 9.13 0.56
N ARG A 109 1.95 8.97 -0.52
CA ARG A 109 2.51 7.68 -0.90
C ARG A 109 3.29 7.15 0.31
N ARG A 110 2.97 5.93 0.74
CA ARG A 110 3.58 5.32 1.93
C ARG A 110 4.61 4.25 1.59
N GLY A 111 4.45 3.58 0.44
CA GLY A 111 5.42 2.62 -0.09
C GLY A 111 6.44 3.27 -1.05
N PRO A 112 7.60 2.65 -1.27
CA PRO A 112 8.58 3.13 -2.25
C PRO A 112 7.99 3.19 -3.66
N SER A 113 8.54 4.07 -4.50
CA SER A 113 8.13 4.13 -5.91
C SER A 113 8.57 2.92 -6.71
N LEU A 114 7.89 2.57 -7.80
CA LEU A 114 8.35 1.50 -8.68
C LEU A 114 9.76 1.78 -9.20
N ALA A 115 10.06 3.03 -9.54
CA ALA A 115 11.39 3.46 -9.94
C ALA A 115 12.43 3.30 -8.81
N GLN A 116 12.05 3.54 -7.56
CA GLN A 116 12.92 3.30 -6.41
C GLN A 116 13.19 1.80 -6.23
N VAL A 117 12.16 0.95 -6.24
CA VAL A 117 12.32 -0.51 -6.11
C VAL A 117 13.20 -1.08 -7.22
N LEU A 118 13.05 -0.59 -8.46
CA LEU A 118 13.91 -1.00 -9.58
C LEU A 118 15.39 -0.64 -9.34
N ARG A 119 15.67 0.58 -8.87
CA ARG A 119 17.05 1.02 -8.56
C ARG A 119 17.66 0.18 -7.43
N GLU A 120 16.91 -0.10 -6.38
CA GLU A 120 17.36 -0.93 -5.26
C GLU A 120 17.70 -2.36 -5.72
N ARG A 121 16.88 -2.95 -6.60
CA ARG A 121 17.17 -4.28 -7.17
C ARG A 121 18.40 -4.30 -8.08
N GLN A 122 18.59 -3.26 -8.89
CA GLN A 122 19.78 -3.14 -9.74
C GLN A 122 21.06 -3.04 -8.88
N ALA A 123 21.04 -2.23 -7.83
CA ALA A 123 22.18 -2.11 -6.91
C ALA A 123 22.48 -3.44 -6.18
N ALA A 124 21.45 -4.17 -5.72
CA ALA A 124 21.63 -5.46 -5.07
C ALA A 124 22.21 -6.53 -6.02
N ALA A 125 21.80 -6.53 -7.28
CA ALA A 125 22.34 -7.45 -8.29
C ALA A 125 23.85 -7.19 -8.52
N GLN A 126 24.25 -5.92 -8.68
CA GLN A 126 25.66 -5.55 -8.89
C GLN A 126 26.56 -5.92 -7.70
N ALA A 127 26.10 -5.70 -6.47
CA ALA A 127 26.84 -6.08 -5.27
C ALA A 127 27.03 -7.60 -5.11
N THR A 128 26.14 -8.40 -5.71
CA THR A 128 26.26 -9.87 -5.71
C THR A 128 27.25 -10.36 -6.77
N GLU A 129 27.47 -9.59 -7.84
CA GLU A 129 28.43 -9.90 -8.90
C GLU A 129 29.87 -9.47 -8.56
N GLU A 130 30.07 -8.41 -7.76
CA GLU A 130 31.42 -7.94 -7.35
C GLU A 130 31.98 -8.69 -6.11
N GLY A 131 31.16 -9.47 -5.42
CA GLY A 131 31.53 -10.25 -4.24
C GLY A 131 31.80 -11.74 -4.48
N ALA A 132 31.79 -12.19 -5.75
CA ALA A 132 32.06 -13.56 -6.19
C ALA A 132 33.37 -13.65 -6.97
#